data_AF-T1H4L8-F1
#
_entry.id   AF-T1H4L8-F1
#
_cell.length_a   1.000
_cell.length_b   1.000
_cell.length_c   1.000
_cell.angle_alpha   90.00
_cell.angle_beta   90.00
_cell.angle_gamma   90.00
#
_symmetry.space_group_name_H-M   'P 1'
#
loop_
_entity.id
_entity.type
_entity.pdbx_description
1 polymer ?
#
loop_
_entity_poly.entity_id
_entity_poly.type
_entity_poly.pdbx_seq_one_letter_code
_entity_poly.pdbx_strand_id
1 'polypeptide(L)'
;MINIVGFIASKANAPEPAIRLLITILAGYPIALFYKSFLEGKINKICKHLYFLVLGVLLCIFNYGSDTFHSGIAVIITYFLSILLNGSLLVQVNFVFHMAYLLMGYYFTESNDYDILWTMPHCVLVLRLIGYGFDVADGKSDETKLSKDQKENGIKETPSLIELAAYSYFPSSFI
;
A
#
# COMPACT_ATOMS: atom_id res chain seq x y z
N MET A 1 -15.78 26.88 -3.91
CA MET A 1 -15.18 26.19 -2.74
C MET A 1 -13.76 26.69 -2.58
N ILE A 2 -13.34 27.06 -1.37
CA ILE A 2 -11.98 27.52 -1.10
C ILE A 2 -11.06 26.29 -1.17
N ASN A 3 -10.19 26.19 -2.18
CA ASN A 3 -9.14 25.18 -2.21
C ASN A 3 -8.00 25.62 -1.27
N ILE A 4 -8.11 25.22 0.01
CA ILE A 4 -7.13 25.56 1.05
C ILE A 4 -5.73 25.07 0.67
N VAL A 5 -5.63 23.89 0.07
CA VAL A 5 -4.34 23.32 -0.37
C VAL A 5 -3.75 24.17 -1.49
N GLY A 6 -4.54 24.52 -2.50
CA GLY A 6 -4.12 25.41 -3.59
C GLY A 6 -3.67 26.79 -3.08
N PHE A 7 -4.32 27.33 -2.04
CA PHE A 7 -3.90 28.56 -1.40
C PHE A 7 -2.52 28.42 -0.73
N ILE A 8 -2.30 27.35 0.04
CA ILE A 8 -1.00 27.08 0.69
C ILE A 8 0.09 26.87 -0.36
N ALA A 9 -0.19 26.10 -1.41
CA ALA A 9 0.72 25.85 -2.52
C ALA A 9 1.16 27.16 -3.21
N SER A 10 0.21 28.08 -3.44
CA SER A 10 0.50 29.40 -4.02
C SER A 10 1.43 30.25 -3.14
N LYS A 11 1.28 30.15 -1.80
CA LYS A 11 2.11 30.87 -0.83
C LYS A 11 3.49 30.25 -0.65
N ALA A 12 3.58 28.93 -0.75
CA ALA A 12 4.83 28.17 -0.64
C ALA A 12 5.63 28.16 -1.96
N ASN A 13 5.07 28.67 -3.06
CA ASN A 13 5.64 28.55 -4.41
C ASN A 13 6.01 27.09 -4.76
N ALA A 14 5.10 26.18 -4.43
CA ALA A 14 5.27 24.75 -4.61
C ALA A 14 4.07 24.14 -5.35
N PRO A 15 4.23 23.02 -6.08
CA PRO A 15 3.11 22.31 -6.71
C PRO A 15 2.08 21.86 -5.68
N GLU A 16 0.79 21.99 -5.99
CA GLU A 16 -0.30 21.55 -5.11
C GLU A 16 -0.20 20.06 -4.72
N PRO A 17 0.14 19.12 -5.64
CA PRO A 17 0.34 17.72 -5.27
C PRO A 17 1.43 17.50 -4.23
N ALA A 18 2.51 18.28 -4.27
CA ALA A 18 3.60 18.18 -3.29
C ALA A 18 3.13 18.62 -1.89
N ILE A 19 2.28 19.65 -1.80
CA ILE A 19 1.68 20.08 -0.54
C ILE A 19 0.72 19.04 0.00
N ARG A 20 -0.11 18.42 -0.85
CA ARG A 20 -0.99 17.31 -0.42
C ARG A 20 -0.18 16.16 0.16
N LEU A 21 0.86 15.75 -0.54
CA LEU A 21 1.74 14.67 -0.12
C LEU A 21 2.36 14.97 1.24
N LEU A 22 2.95 16.17 1.40
CA LEU A 22 3.54 16.59 2.66
C LEU A 22 2.54 16.57 3.82
N ILE A 23 1.33 17.11 3.61
CA ILE A 23 0.26 17.06 4.62
C ILE A 23 -0.04 15.62 5.02
N THR A 24 -0.10 14.70 4.06
CA THR A 24 -0.42 13.31 4.35
C THR A 24 0.69 12.53 5.04
N ILE A 25 1.97 12.78 4.70
CA ILE A 25 3.12 12.23 5.43
C ILE A 25 3.07 12.72 6.88
N LEU A 26 2.85 14.02 7.08
CA LEU A 26 2.75 14.61 8.42
C LEU A 26 1.52 14.10 9.18
N ALA A 27 0.41 13.79 8.51
CA ALA A 27 -0.79 13.21 9.12
C ALA A 27 -0.58 11.79 9.65
N GLY A 28 0.39 11.04 9.13
CA GLY A 28 0.74 9.71 9.65
C GLY A 28 1.12 9.73 11.15
N TYR A 29 1.83 10.76 11.60
CA TYR A 29 2.25 10.92 13.00
C TYR A 29 1.08 11.09 13.99
N PRO A 30 0.16 12.08 13.84
CA PRO A 30 -0.98 12.22 14.74
C PRO A 30 -1.93 11.02 14.67
N ILE A 31 -2.08 10.38 13.50
CA ILE A 31 -2.87 9.14 13.36
C ILE A 31 -2.29 8.02 14.22
N ALA A 32 -0.96 7.83 14.17
CA ALA A 32 -0.27 6.83 14.98
C ALA A 32 -0.31 7.17 16.48
N LEU A 33 -0.10 8.44 16.84
CA LEU A 33 -0.18 8.92 18.22
C LEU A 33 -1.58 8.77 18.81
N PHE A 34 -2.63 9.01 18.01
CA PHE A 34 -4.02 8.81 18.43
C PHE A 34 -4.30 7.34 18.70
N TYR A 35 -3.91 6.45 17.77
CA TYR A 35 -4.04 5.01 17.97
C TYR A 35 -3.35 4.57 19.26
N LYS A 36 -2.09 4.97 19.44
CA LYS A 36 -1.27 4.60 20.61
C LYS A 36 -1.86 5.11 21.92
N SER A 37 -2.30 6.38 21.95
CA SER A 37 -2.80 7.01 23.17
C SER A 37 -4.20 6.54 23.57
N PHE A 38 -5.07 6.27 22.58
CA PHE A 38 -6.50 6.11 22.84
C PHE A 38 -7.05 4.72 22.53
N LEU A 39 -6.50 4.01 21.54
CA LEU A 39 -7.10 2.78 21.00
C LEU A 39 -6.30 1.51 21.34
N GLU A 40 -4.98 1.62 21.48
CA GLU A 40 -4.10 0.50 21.78
C GLU A 40 -4.55 -0.22 23.06
N GLY A 41 -4.70 -1.56 22.97
CA GLY A 41 -5.19 -2.40 24.06
C GLY A 41 -6.70 -2.33 24.34
N LYS A 42 -7.44 -1.40 23.71
CA LYS A 42 -8.90 -1.22 23.94
C LYS A 42 -9.78 -1.74 22.82
N ILE A 43 -9.26 -1.84 21.59
CA ILE A 43 -9.99 -2.34 20.42
C ILE A 43 -9.49 -3.73 20.00
N ASN A 44 -10.38 -4.51 19.37
CA ASN A 44 -10.01 -5.81 18.84
C ASN A 44 -9.13 -5.70 17.56
N LYS A 45 -8.57 -6.82 17.12
CA LYS A 45 -7.66 -6.88 15.96
C LYS A 45 -8.32 -6.35 14.67
N ILE A 46 -9.57 -6.73 14.40
CA ILE A 46 -10.30 -6.31 13.20
C ILE A 46 -10.49 -4.79 13.19
N CYS A 47 -10.91 -4.21 14.32
CA CYS A 47 -11.05 -2.76 14.47
C CYS A 47 -9.72 -2.04 14.28
N LYS A 48 -8.60 -2.62 14.75
CA LYS A 48 -7.25 -2.09 14.49
C LYS A 48 -6.94 -2.06 12.99
N HIS A 49 -7.18 -3.16 12.27
CA HIS A 49 -6.92 -3.21 10.82
C HIS A 49 -7.82 -2.24 10.06
N LEU A 50 -9.12 -2.17 10.41
CA LEU A 50 -10.06 -1.22 9.82
C LEU A 50 -9.65 0.23 10.08
N TYR A 51 -9.17 0.57 11.28
CA TYR A 51 -8.69 1.90 11.60
C TYR A 51 -7.56 2.35 10.65
N PHE A 52 -6.52 1.53 10.50
CA PHE A 52 -5.40 1.86 9.62
C PHE A 52 -5.78 1.81 8.15
N LEU A 53 -6.61 0.85 7.73
CA LEU A 53 -7.11 0.75 6.37
C LEU A 53 -7.91 1.99 5.98
N VAL A 54 -8.92 2.37 6.78
CA VAL A 54 -9.80 3.49 6.45
C VAL A 54 -9.01 4.79 6.39
N LEU A 55 -8.16 5.08 7.39
CA LEU A 55 -7.36 6.30 7.38
C LEU A 55 -6.34 6.32 6.25
N GLY A 56 -5.70 5.19 5.97
CA GLY A 56 -4.78 5.04 4.85
C GLY A 56 -5.43 5.29 3.49
N VAL A 57 -6.58 4.69 3.26
CA VAL A 57 -7.36 4.90 2.02
C VAL A 57 -7.84 6.33 1.90
N LEU A 58 -8.28 6.97 2.99
CA LEU A 58 -8.66 8.39 2.97
C LEU A 58 -7.48 9.30 2.60
N LEU A 59 -6.28 9.02 3.12
CA LEU A 59 -5.07 9.77 2.73
C LEU A 59 -4.70 9.52 1.27
N CYS A 60 -4.87 8.29 0.76
CA CYS A 60 -4.67 7.98 -0.66
C CYS A 60 -5.65 8.76 -1.54
N ILE A 61 -6.95 8.75 -1.21
CA ILE A 61 -8.00 9.49 -1.94
C ILE A 61 -7.72 10.99 -1.90
N PHE A 62 -7.23 11.52 -0.79
CA PHE A 62 -6.88 12.93 -0.68
C PHE A 62 -5.75 13.34 -1.65
N ASN A 63 -4.75 12.47 -1.84
CA ASN A 63 -3.65 12.72 -2.77
C ASN A 63 -4.04 12.51 -4.24
N TYR A 64 -4.66 11.38 -4.56
CA TYR A 64 -4.80 10.88 -5.93
C TYR A 64 -6.26 10.80 -6.43
N GLY A 65 -7.23 11.15 -5.60
CA GLY A 65 -8.64 11.13 -5.98
C GLY A 65 -9.10 9.76 -6.46
N SER A 66 -9.73 9.74 -7.65
CA SER A 66 -10.23 8.52 -8.28
C SER A 66 -9.14 7.49 -8.53
N ASP A 67 -7.91 7.92 -8.85
CA ASP A 67 -6.80 7.04 -9.26
C ASP A 67 -6.34 6.09 -8.15
N THR A 68 -6.82 6.31 -6.91
CA THR A 68 -6.76 5.34 -5.81
C THR A 68 -7.30 3.95 -6.20
N PHE A 69 -8.17 3.85 -7.22
CA PHE A 69 -8.66 2.55 -7.68
C PHE A 69 -7.54 1.62 -8.16
N HIS A 70 -6.43 2.16 -8.71
CA HIS A 70 -5.30 1.37 -9.21
C HIS A 70 -4.62 0.56 -8.09
N SER A 71 -4.33 1.20 -6.96
CA SER A 71 -3.81 0.50 -5.77
C SER A 71 -4.83 -0.48 -5.19
N GLY A 72 -6.13 -0.14 -5.24
CA GLY A 72 -7.21 -1.04 -4.84
C GLY A 72 -7.22 -2.34 -5.64
N ILE A 73 -7.15 -2.25 -6.97
CA ILE A 73 -7.07 -3.41 -7.86
C ILE A 73 -5.83 -4.25 -7.54
N ALA A 74 -4.67 -3.63 -7.37
CA ALA A 74 -3.44 -4.36 -7.06
C ALA A 74 -3.54 -5.19 -5.77
N VAL A 75 -4.12 -4.63 -4.71
CA VAL A 75 -4.35 -5.34 -3.44
C VAL A 75 -5.33 -6.50 -3.62
N ILE A 76 -6.46 -6.26 -4.31
CA ILE A 76 -7.49 -7.28 -4.53
C ILE A 76 -6.94 -8.45 -5.35
N ILE A 77 -6.23 -8.16 -6.44
CA ILE A 77 -5.63 -9.22 -7.27
C ILE A 77 -4.59 -10.01 -6.47
N THR A 78 -3.73 -9.34 -5.71
CA THR A 78 -2.74 -10.02 -4.86
C THR A 78 -3.40 -10.96 -3.85
N TYR A 79 -4.50 -10.52 -3.22
CA TYR A 79 -5.28 -11.37 -2.32
C TYR A 79 -5.78 -12.62 -3.03
N PHE A 80 -6.45 -12.46 -4.18
CA PHE A 80 -6.96 -13.59 -4.95
C PHE A 80 -5.85 -14.54 -5.42
N LEU A 81 -4.72 -14.02 -5.90
CA LEU A 81 -3.58 -14.84 -6.26
C LEU A 81 -3.07 -15.65 -5.05
N SER A 82 -2.99 -15.04 -3.86
CA SER A 82 -2.47 -15.71 -2.66
C SER A 82 -3.35 -16.85 -2.11
N ILE A 83 -4.65 -16.82 -2.42
CA ILE A 83 -5.59 -17.90 -2.05
C ILE A 83 -5.73 -18.95 -3.16
N LEU A 84 -5.51 -18.59 -4.44
CA LEU A 84 -5.69 -19.48 -5.59
C LEU A 84 -4.41 -20.23 -5.98
N LEU A 85 -3.24 -19.60 -5.80
CA LEU A 85 -1.94 -20.11 -6.22
C LEU A 85 -1.04 -20.37 -5.02
N ASN A 86 -0.01 -21.20 -5.23
CA ASN A 86 0.99 -21.53 -4.20
C ASN A 86 2.38 -21.68 -4.84
N GLY A 87 3.42 -21.60 -4.00
CA GLY A 87 4.81 -21.84 -4.39
C GLY A 87 5.30 -20.92 -5.52
N SER A 88 6.10 -21.46 -6.42
CA SER A 88 6.71 -20.70 -7.52
C SER A 88 5.70 -20.06 -8.47
N LEU A 89 4.54 -20.70 -8.68
CA LEU A 89 3.50 -20.18 -9.57
C LEU A 89 2.88 -18.89 -9.01
N LEU A 90 2.64 -18.83 -7.69
CA LEU A 90 2.18 -17.61 -7.02
C LEU A 90 3.18 -16.48 -7.25
N VAL A 91 4.46 -16.74 -6.97
CA VAL A 91 5.53 -15.74 -7.10
C VAL A 91 5.62 -15.21 -8.53
N GLN A 92 5.65 -16.10 -9.52
CA GLN A 92 5.78 -15.73 -10.93
C GLN A 92 4.59 -14.91 -11.42
N VAL A 93 3.36 -15.38 -11.18
CA VAL A 93 2.14 -14.70 -11.64
C VAL A 93 1.98 -13.36 -10.94
N ASN A 94 2.21 -13.32 -9.62
CA ASN A 94 2.12 -12.08 -8.84
C ASN A 94 3.15 -11.06 -9.33
N PHE A 95 4.41 -11.48 -9.54
CA PHE A 95 5.46 -10.61 -10.08
C PHE A 95 5.13 -10.07 -11.47
N VAL A 96 4.75 -10.94 -12.41
CA VAL A 96 4.44 -10.54 -13.79
C VAL A 96 3.25 -9.60 -13.83
N PHE A 97 2.18 -9.88 -13.09
CA PHE A 97 1.01 -8.99 -13.00
C PHE A 97 1.42 -7.60 -12.52
N HIS A 98 2.14 -7.53 -11.39
CA HIS A 98 2.54 -6.29 -10.74
C HIS A 98 3.49 -5.44 -11.59
N MET A 99 4.50 -6.07 -12.18
CA MET A 99 5.45 -5.39 -13.08
C MET A 99 4.77 -4.93 -14.37
N ALA A 100 3.88 -5.74 -14.96
CA ALA A 100 3.14 -5.35 -16.15
C ALA A 100 2.16 -4.20 -15.89
N TYR A 101 1.45 -4.24 -14.74
CA TYR A 101 0.55 -3.15 -14.34
C TYR A 101 1.34 -1.86 -14.17
N LEU A 102 2.43 -1.89 -13.39
CA LEU A 102 3.25 -0.71 -13.13
C LEU A 102 3.83 -0.13 -14.43
N LEU A 103 4.34 -0.99 -15.32
CA LEU A 103 4.85 -0.59 -16.63
C LEU A 103 3.77 0.09 -17.48
N MET A 104 2.56 -0.48 -17.51
CA MET A 104 1.43 0.11 -18.22
C MET A 104 1.00 1.44 -17.62
N GLY A 105 1.02 1.55 -16.29
CA GLY A 105 0.79 2.80 -15.57
C GLY A 105 1.74 3.89 -16.04
N TYR A 106 3.06 3.63 -15.96
CA TYR A 106 4.07 4.58 -16.43
C TYR A 106 3.88 4.94 -17.90
N TYR A 107 3.64 3.96 -18.78
CA TYR A 107 3.41 4.23 -20.20
C TYR A 107 2.26 5.21 -20.47
N PHE A 108 1.17 5.14 -19.70
CA PHE A 108 0.02 6.05 -19.86
C PHE A 108 0.15 7.37 -19.10
N THR A 109 1.04 7.45 -18.12
CA THR A 109 1.19 8.62 -17.25
C THR A 109 2.49 9.40 -17.48
N GLU A 110 3.40 8.89 -18.31
CA GLU A 110 4.68 9.54 -18.60
C GLU A 110 4.45 10.91 -19.23
N SER A 111 5.07 11.93 -18.63
CA SER A 111 5.10 13.30 -19.14
C SER A 111 6.54 13.83 -19.08
N ASN A 112 6.80 14.95 -19.76
CA ASN A 112 8.11 15.62 -19.71
C ASN A 112 8.31 16.44 -18.42
N ASP A 113 7.26 16.58 -17.61
CA ASP A 113 7.27 17.34 -16.37
C ASP A 113 7.31 16.41 -15.16
N TYR A 114 7.76 16.93 -14.02
CA TYR A 114 7.73 16.16 -12.77
C TYR A 114 6.31 16.15 -12.20
N ASP A 115 5.55 15.11 -12.55
CA ASP A 115 4.18 14.92 -12.07
C ASP A 115 4.10 13.91 -10.92
N ILE A 116 3.50 14.35 -9.80
CA ILE A 116 3.19 13.46 -8.66
C ILE A 116 1.86 12.78 -8.96
N LEU A 117 1.95 11.60 -9.60
CA LEU A 117 0.81 10.80 -10.02
C LEU A 117 0.65 9.54 -9.16
N TRP A 118 -0.47 8.83 -9.35
CA TRP A 118 -0.78 7.60 -8.63
C TRP A 118 0.28 6.50 -8.83
N THR A 119 1.07 6.55 -9.90
CA THR A 119 2.17 5.61 -10.16
C THR A 119 3.30 5.70 -9.14
N MET A 120 3.48 6.84 -8.49
CA MET A 120 4.52 7.07 -7.46
C MET A 120 4.29 6.23 -6.19
N PRO A 121 3.14 6.30 -5.47
CA PRO A 121 2.90 5.39 -4.35
C PRO A 121 2.68 3.95 -4.82
N HIS A 122 2.20 3.77 -6.06
CA HIS A 122 1.95 2.45 -6.60
C HIS A 122 3.26 1.67 -6.76
N CYS A 123 4.36 2.27 -7.20
CA CYS A 123 5.62 1.54 -7.33
C CYS A 123 6.11 0.94 -5.99
N VAL A 124 5.97 1.68 -4.89
CA VAL A 124 6.30 1.21 -3.53
C VAL A 124 5.33 0.11 -3.09
N LEU A 125 4.02 0.29 -3.34
CA LEU A 125 3.01 -0.73 -3.03
C LEU A 125 3.26 -2.02 -3.80
N VAL A 126 3.64 -1.93 -5.07
CA VAL A 126 3.87 -3.08 -5.94
C VAL A 126 5.04 -3.92 -5.43
N LEU A 127 6.14 -3.29 -5.02
CA LEU A 127 7.27 -3.99 -4.37
C LEU A 127 6.82 -4.75 -3.12
N ARG A 128 5.98 -4.11 -2.30
CA ARG A 128 5.40 -4.71 -1.10
C ARG A 128 4.50 -5.91 -1.40
N LEU A 129 3.64 -5.80 -2.40
CA LEU A 129 2.72 -6.88 -2.79
C LEU A 129 3.45 -8.05 -3.47
N ILE A 130 4.52 -7.77 -4.21
CA ILE A 130 5.45 -8.78 -4.71
C ILE A 130 6.09 -9.53 -3.53
N GLY A 131 6.67 -8.79 -2.58
CA GLY A 131 7.27 -9.36 -1.37
C GLY A 131 6.29 -10.23 -0.58
N TYR A 132 5.06 -9.76 -0.37
CA TYR A 132 3.99 -10.57 0.22
C TYR A 132 3.75 -11.90 -0.52
N GLY A 133 3.82 -11.90 -1.86
CA GLY A 133 3.72 -13.13 -2.64
C GLY A 133 4.86 -14.12 -2.39
N PHE A 134 6.09 -13.63 -2.18
CA PHE A 134 7.22 -14.45 -1.74
C PHE A 134 6.99 -15.00 -0.33
N ASP A 135 6.60 -14.15 0.61
CA ASP A 135 6.39 -14.55 2.01
C ASP A 135 5.29 -15.62 2.12
N VAL A 136 4.19 -15.50 1.37
CA VAL A 136 3.13 -16.53 1.31
C VAL A 136 3.63 -17.84 0.69
N ALA A 137 4.47 -17.77 -0.36
CA ALA A 137 5.02 -18.96 -0.98
C ALA A 137 6.00 -19.68 -0.05
N ASP A 138 6.84 -18.94 0.66
CA ASP A 138 7.79 -19.47 1.62
C ASP A 138 7.09 -20.10 2.82
N GLY A 139 6.05 -19.45 3.38
CA GLY A 139 5.31 -19.97 4.53
C GLY A 139 4.53 -21.27 4.26
N LYS A 140 4.31 -21.62 2.99
CA LYS A 140 3.68 -22.88 2.55
C LYS A 140 4.69 -23.93 2.08
N SER A 141 5.98 -23.61 2.09
CA SER A 141 7.05 -24.49 1.64
C SER A 141 7.62 -25.34 2.79
N ASP A 142 8.38 -26.38 2.44
CA ASP A 142 9.04 -27.27 3.40
C ASP A 142 10.12 -26.52 4.19
N GLU A 143 9.89 -26.32 5.50
CA GLU A 143 10.81 -25.59 6.38
C GLU A 143 12.24 -26.15 6.36
N THR A 144 12.46 -27.43 6.06
CA THR A 144 13.82 -27.99 6.01
C THR A 144 14.66 -27.43 4.87
N LYS A 145 14.00 -26.91 3.82
CA LYS A 145 14.64 -26.39 2.60
C LYS A 145 14.73 -24.86 2.58
N LEU A 146 14.11 -24.18 3.54
CA LEU A 146 14.08 -22.73 3.63
C LEU A 146 15.36 -22.17 4.24
N SER A 147 15.81 -21.03 3.69
CA SER A 147 16.85 -20.22 4.32
C SER A 147 16.37 -19.65 5.65
N LYS A 148 17.27 -19.06 6.43
CA LYS A 148 16.92 -18.42 7.70
C LYS A 148 15.88 -17.32 7.49
N ASP A 149 16.09 -16.44 6.50
CA ASP A 149 15.21 -15.30 6.24
C ASP A 149 13.82 -15.75 5.78
N GLN A 150 13.74 -16.81 4.97
CA GLN A 150 12.46 -17.35 4.50
C GLN A 150 11.65 -17.97 5.64
N LYS A 151 12.30 -18.56 6.64
CA LYS A 151 11.63 -19.08 7.85
C LYS A 151 11.08 -17.97 8.74
N GLU A 152 11.82 -16.88 8.86
CA GLU A 152 11.44 -15.75 9.72
C GLU A 152 10.29 -14.93 9.11
N ASN A 153 10.27 -14.75 7.79
CA ASN A 153 9.27 -13.92 7.11
C ASN A 153 8.11 -14.71 6.49
N GLY A 154 8.25 -16.04 6.35
CA GLY A 154 7.23 -16.88 5.72
C GLY A 154 5.86 -16.81 6.40
N ILE A 155 4.84 -16.47 5.61
CA ILE A 155 3.45 -16.36 6.05
C ILE A 155 2.79 -17.74 6.05
N LYS A 156 2.69 -18.34 7.24
CA LYS A 156 2.13 -19.69 7.44
C LYS A 156 0.62 -19.74 7.20
N GLU A 157 -0.10 -18.74 7.69
CA GLU A 157 -1.54 -18.60 7.51
C GLU A 157 -1.83 -17.37 6.64
N THR A 158 -2.55 -17.56 5.53
CA THR A 158 -2.85 -16.48 4.59
C THR A 158 -3.74 -15.43 5.27
N PRO A 159 -3.32 -14.15 5.36
CA PRO A 159 -4.11 -13.09 5.97
C PRO A 159 -5.44 -12.88 5.25
N SER A 160 -6.41 -12.37 5.99
CA SER A 160 -7.66 -11.88 5.42
C SER A 160 -7.42 -10.69 4.49
N LEU A 161 -8.37 -10.42 3.59
CA LEU A 161 -8.32 -9.25 2.70
C LEU A 161 -8.18 -7.94 3.50
N ILE A 162 -8.83 -7.84 4.66
CA ILE A 162 -8.76 -6.65 5.53
C ILE A 162 -7.34 -6.48 6.10
N GLU A 163 -6.69 -7.57 6.50
CA GLU A 163 -5.31 -7.53 7.02
C GLU A 163 -4.31 -7.14 5.92
N LEU A 164 -4.42 -7.74 4.73
CA LEU A 164 -3.59 -7.37 3.58
C LEU A 164 -3.82 -5.91 3.16
N ALA A 165 -5.08 -5.46 3.14
CA ALA A 165 -5.40 -4.08 2.80
C ALA A 165 -4.88 -3.11 3.87
N ALA A 166 -5.01 -3.42 5.16
CA ALA A 166 -4.47 -2.60 6.23
C ALA A 166 -2.94 -2.53 6.20
N TYR A 167 -2.27 -3.63 5.84
CA TYR A 167 -0.83 -3.66 5.58
C TYR A 167 -0.44 -2.80 4.38
N SER A 168 -1.22 -2.87 3.30
CA SER A 168 -0.98 -2.13 2.06
C SER A 168 -1.17 -0.62 2.23
N TYR A 169 -2.23 -0.22 2.93
CA TYR A 169 -2.62 1.17 3.15
C TYR A 169 -2.15 1.71 4.51
N PHE A 170 -1.15 1.08 5.15
CA PHE A 170 -0.69 1.60 6.43
C PHE A 170 -0.20 3.06 6.27
N PRO A 171 -0.77 4.04 7.01
CA PRO A 171 -0.64 5.47 6.70
C PRO A 171 0.77 6.01 6.50
N SER A 172 1.78 5.43 7.14
CA SER A 172 3.17 5.91 7.05
C SER A 172 4.00 5.22 5.97
N SER A 173 3.39 4.42 5.11
CA SER A 173 4.15 3.50 4.27
C SER A 173 3.63 3.30 2.85
N PHE A 174 2.45 3.86 2.58
CA PHE A 174 1.86 3.95 1.24
C PHE A 174 2.03 5.36 0.63
N ILE A 175 2.58 6.31 1.40
CA ILE A 175 2.62 7.75 1.11
C ILE A 175 4.05 8.21 0.90
#